data_AF-A0A7U9XKN8-F1
#
_entry.id   AF-A0A7U9XKN8-F1
#
_cell.length_a   1.000
_cell.length_b   1.000
_cell.length_c   1.000
_cell.angle_alpha   90.00
_cell.angle_beta   90.00
_cell.angle_gamma   90.00
#
_symmetry.space_group_name_H-M   'P 1'
#
loop_
_entity.id
_entity.type
_entity.pdbx_description
1 polymer ?
#
loop_
_entity_poly.entity_id
_entity_poly.type
_entity_poly.pdbx_seq_one_letter_code
_entity_poly.pdbx_strand_id
1 'polypeptide(L)'
;MHNERICVYTCITGEYDELQPVYQEDGVDYICFTNNKKLRSSQWRIMYIEDNDQLGNVLLARKVKILGHPILDKQYDISIWVDGTVQVRSAVKEFIELYCEMDRYNIACFKHSVRDCVYDEAVACIIGRKENKEKIVPLIEKLNKEKFPEHYGLIESGVLIRRHNNSLVRYTMKMWLEMLIQYVTRDQLSLPYCIKEKGLNVKWIEMNIYDNSYFCVKSHRKTKDIKDCRIVFGEGKSVFSCVYIDCELEISENGCKIIFSVPIDCENILINLGTHLGKILCDFNMSGAEAAEVTYSGVGILQYHIFDNEDMVIRISGKFYSGQNIECSFNFEQAEGLVDQEYIDAFVNRYYYDKRFLNNMINNMQQQLERMNQKTIKMEEECKLIKKELELYRELGVSPLFNKIRPLCEHQDLLTKILRKIILKRY
;
A
#
# COMPACT_ATOMS: atom_id res chain seq x y z
N MET A 1 -18.65 -22.27 12.14
CA MET A 1 -18.94 -20.91 12.62
C MET A 1 -20.31 -20.75 13.30
N HIS A 2 -21.20 -21.77 13.32
CA HIS A 2 -22.60 -21.62 13.79
C HIS A 2 -22.85 -21.22 15.27
N ASN A 3 -21.81 -20.94 16.07
CA ASN A 3 -22.00 -20.51 17.46
C ASN A 3 -21.07 -19.37 17.91
N GLU A 4 -20.35 -18.74 16.98
CA GLU A 4 -19.44 -17.64 17.32
C GLU A 4 -20.20 -16.33 17.40
N ARG A 5 -19.96 -15.57 18.47
CA ARG A 5 -20.56 -14.24 18.64
C ARG A 5 -19.70 -13.22 17.90
N ILE A 6 -20.31 -12.54 16.93
CA ILE A 6 -19.62 -11.60 16.03
C ILE A 6 -20.10 -10.18 16.33
N CYS A 7 -19.16 -9.24 16.33
CA CYS A 7 -19.49 -7.83 16.28
C CYS A 7 -18.77 -7.09 15.17
N VAL A 8 -19.42 -6.06 14.64
CA VAL A 8 -18.83 -5.02 13.81
C VAL A 8 -18.76 -3.76 14.65
N TYR A 9 -17.61 -3.10 14.69
CA TYR A 9 -17.46 -1.89 15.48
C TYR A 9 -16.61 -0.82 14.80
N THR A 10 -16.94 0.42 15.14
CA THR A 10 -16.21 1.61 14.71
C THR A 10 -16.00 2.56 15.89
N CYS A 11 -15.12 3.54 15.74
CA CYS A 11 -14.94 4.61 16.70
C CYS A 11 -14.79 5.95 16.01
N ILE A 12 -15.71 6.88 16.29
CA ILE A 12 -15.73 8.23 15.75
C ILE A 12 -15.60 9.21 16.91
N THR A 13 -14.47 9.91 16.97
CA THR A 13 -14.14 10.91 18.00
C THR A 13 -13.97 12.28 17.37
N GLY A 14 -14.32 13.34 18.09
CA GLY A 14 -14.13 14.72 17.62
C GLY A 14 -14.93 15.09 16.37
N GLU A 15 -16.02 14.37 16.09
CA GLU A 15 -16.86 14.56 14.89
C GLU A 15 -16.10 14.44 13.56
N TYR A 16 -14.99 13.67 13.58
CA TYR A 16 -14.06 13.54 12.47
C TYR A 16 -14.70 12.98 11.20
N ASP A 17 -15.59 12.01 11.34
CA ASP A 17 -16.29 11.34 10.24
C ASP A 17 -17.79 11.28 10.46
N GLU A 18 -18.50 11.07 9.36
CA GLU A 18 -19.92 10.73 9.38
C GLU A 18 -20.10 9.22 9.49
N LEU A 19 -20.90 8.78 10.46
CA LEU A 19 -21.17 7.37 10.70
C LEU A 19 -21.91 6.76 9.51
N GLN A 20 -21.24 5.85 8.80
CA GLN A 20 -21.81 5.21 7.62
C GLN A 20 -22.88 4.16 7.96
N PRO A 21 -23.85 3.94 7.06
CA PRO A 21 -24.88 2.92 7.27
C PRO A 21 -24.29 1.51 7.17
N VAL A 22 -25.01 0.55 7.76
CA VAL A 22 -24.64 -0.87 7.75
C VAL A 22 -25.81 -1.75 7.34
N TYR A 23 -25.50 -2.81 6.60
CA TYR A 23 -26.38 -3.95 6.43
C TYR A 23 -26.53 -4.66 7.77
N GLN A 24 -27.75 -4.70 8.32
CA GLN A 24 -28.05 -5.37 9.58
C GLN A 24 -28.22 -6.87 9.35
N GLU A 25 -27.37 -7.66 9.99
CA GLU A 25 -27.40 -9.12 9.91
C GLU A 25 -27.77 -9.73 11.27
N ASP A 26 -28.71 -10.67 11.26
CA ASP A 26 -29.14 -11.36 12.48
C ASP A 26 -27.97 -12.08 13.17
N GLY A 27 -27.83 -11.87 14.48
CA GLY A 27 -26.75 -12.45 15.28
C GLY A 27 -25.38 -11.78 15.08
N VAL A 28 -25.34 -10.56 14.53
CA VAL A 28 -24.18 -9.68 14.51
C VAL A 28 -24.54 -8.38 15.23
N ASP A 29 -23.71 -7.97 16.19
CA ASP A 29 -23.89 -6.69 16.87
C ASP A 29 -23.07 -5.57 16.20
N TYR A 30 -23.69 -4.40 16.01
CA TYR A 30 -23.05 -3.24 15.40
C TYR A 30 -22.87 -2.14 16.44
N ILE A 31 -21.62 -1.80 16.77
CA ILE A 31 -21.30 -0.89 17.88
C ILE A 31 -20.49 0.32 17.40
N CYS A 32 -20.95 1.53 17.70
CA CYS A 32 -20.19 2.75 17.44
C CYS A 32 -19.74 3.38 18.76
N PHE A 33 -18.43 3.42 19.00
CA PHE A 33 -17.85 4.14 20.13
C PHE A 33 -17.63 5.61 19.78
N THR A 34 -18.05 6.53 20.64
CA THR A 34 -17.89 7.97 20.36
C THR A 34 -17.80 8.82 21.63
N ASN A 35 -17.12 9.95 21.55
CA ASN A 35 -17.20 11.02 22.56
C ASN A 35 -18.24 12.10 22.18
N ASN A 36 -19.00 11.92 21.09
CA ASN A 36 -20.10 12.81 20.72
C ASN A 36 -21.42 12.33 21.34
N LYS A 37 -21.86 12.99 22.42
CA LYS A 37 -23.14 12.68 23.10
C LYS A 37 -24.38 12.94 22.23
N LYS A 38 -24.25 13.62 21.08
CA LYS A 38 -25.36 13.92 20.16
C LYS A 38 -25.51 12.87 19.04
N LEU A 39 -24.51 12.03 18.80
CA LEU A 39 -24.57 11.02 17.75
C LEU A 39 -25.67 9.99 18.05
N ARG A 40 -26.52 9.72 17.07
CA ARG A 40 -27.63 8.75 17.15
C ARG A 40 -27.63 7.89 15.89
N SER A 41 -28.07 6.65 16.03
CA SER A 41 -28.27 5.75 14.90
C SER A 41 -29.33 4.71 15.26
N SER A 42 -30.12 4.29 14.26
CA SER A 42 -31.02 3.14 14.36
C SER A 42 -30.33 1.81 14.01
N GLN A 43 -29.17 1.87 13.34
CA GLN A 43 -28.43 0.70 12.87
C GLN A 43 -27.23 0.37 13.78
N TRP A 44 -26.72 1.38 14.50
CA TRP A 44 -25.58 1.23 15.39
C TRP A 44 -26.00 1.42 16.85
N ARG A 45 -25.57 0.50 17.71
CA ARG A 45 -25.58 0.71 19.16
C ARG A 45 -24.51 1.73 19.51
N ILE A 46 -24.93 2.94 19.88
CA ILE A 46 -24.02 4.01 20.27
C ILE A 46 -23.53 3.79 21.70
N MET A 47 -22.21 3.74 21.88
CA MET A 47 -21.54 3.65 23.18
C MET A 47 -20.66 4.88 23.41
N TYR A 48 -20.95 5.62 24.47
CA TYR A 48 -20.15 6.77 24.83
C TYR A 48 -18.81 6.35 25.47
N ILE A 49 -17.73 7.02 25.08
CA ILE A 49 -16.38 6.83 25.65
C ILE A 49 -15.77 8.17 26.07
N GLU A 50 -14.91 8.12 27.07
CA GLU A 50 -14.18 9.28 27.59
C GLU A 50 -12.68 9.14 27.31
N ASP A 51 -12.00 10.27 27.11
CA ASP A 51 -10.55 10.33 26.92
C ASP A 51 -9.83 10.48 28.26
N ASN A 52 -9.95 9.46 29.12
CA ASN A 52 -9.40 9.50 30.48
C ASN A 52 -7.87 9.63 30.51
N ASP A 53 -7.20 9.16 29.47
CA ASP A 53 -5.74 9.20 29.35
C ASP A 53 -5.24 10.44 28.58
N GLN A 54 -6.14 11.37 28.20
CA GLN A 54 -5.82 12.60 27.46
C GLN A 54 -5.03 12.35 26.16
N LEU A 55 -5.40 11.31 25.41
CA LEU A 55 -4.72 10.89 24.18
C LEU A 55 -5.03 11.81 22.99
N GLY A 56 -6.13 12.55 23.06
CA GLY A 56 -6.71 13.26 21.93
C GLY A 56 -7.52 12.34 21.01
N ASN A 57 -8.37 12.94 20.18
CA ASN A 57 -9.37 12.22 19.38
C ASN A 57 -8.76 11.13 18.48
N VAL A 58 -7.68 11.44 17.75
CA VAL A 58 -7.06 10.52 16.78
C VAL A 58 -6.52 9.26 17.48
N LEU A 59 -5.71 9.44 18.52
CA LEU A 59 -5.09 8.33 19.21
C LEU A 59 -6.11 7.55 20.06
N LEU A 60 -7.14 8.20 20.59
CA LEU A 60 -8.25 7.52 21.26
C LEU A 60 -8.99 6.58 20.29
N ALA A 61 -9.33 7.05 19.08
CA ALA A 61 -9.98 6.20 18.07
C ALA A 61 -9.07 5.05 17.64
N ARG A 62 -7.76 5.30 17.47
CA ARG A 62 -6.78 4.24 17.16
C ARG A 62 -6.60 3.25 18.31
N LYS A 63 -6.66 3.68 19.57
CA LYS A 63 -6.64 2.78 20.74
C LYS A 63 -7.85 1.83 20.71
N VAL A 64 -9.06 2.33 20.46
CA VAL A 64 -10.26 1.50 20.33
C VAL A 64 -10.16 0.57 19.12
N LYS A 65 -9.66 1.05 17.97
CA LYS A 65 -9.38 0.22 16.78
C LYS A 65 -8.42 -0.92 17.08
N ILE A 66 -7.32 -0.64 17.77
CA ILE A 66 -6.21 -1.57 17.91
C ILE A 66 -6.48 -2.57 19.03
N LEU A 67 -6.82 -2.09 20.23
CA LEU A 67 -7.02 -2.94 21.40
C LEU A 67 -8.46 -3.46 21.54
N GLY A 68 -9.42 -2.84 20.87
CA GLY A 68 -10.83 -3.05 21.15
C GLY A 68 -11.29 -2.36 22.44
N HIS A 69 -12.59 -2.24 22.62
CA HIS A 69 -13.16 -1.83 23.90
C HIS A 69 -13.30 -3.07 24.82
N PRO A 70 -13.09 -2.98 26.15
CA PRO A 70 -13.18 -4.12 27.06
C PRO A 70 -14.52 -4.88 27.05
N ILE A 71 -15.59 -4.25 26.54
CA ILE A 71 -16.88 -4.93 26.35
C ILE A 71 -16.79 -6.04 25.30
N LEU A 72 -15.91 -5.89 24.30
CA LEU A 72 -15.80 -6.81 23.19
C LEU A 72 -15.24 -8.16 23.66
N ASP A 73 -14.24 -8.12 24.54
CA ASP A 73 -13.61 -9.30 25.13
C ASP A 73 -14.58 -10.17 25.93
N LYS A 74 -15.64 -9.58 26.47
CA LYS A 74 -16.63 -10.27 27.31
C LYS A 74 -17.73 -10.93 26.50
N GLN A 75 -18.01 -10.43 25.30
CA GLN A 75 -19.25 -10.73 24.58
C GLN A 75 -19.05 -11.36 23.21
N TYR A 76 -17.88 -11.20 22.59
CA TYR A 76 -17.65 -11.62 21.20
C TYR A 76 -16.41 -12.49 21.07
N ASP A 77 -16.48 -13.40 20.11
CA ASP A 77 -15.40 -14.31 19.74
C ASP A 77 -14.62 -13.77 18.51
N ILE A 78 -15.32 -13.06 17.62
CA ILE A 78 -14.75 -12.39 16.46
C ILE A 78 -15.21 -10.93 16.46
N SER A 79 -14.28 -10.01 16.23
CA SER A 79 -14.57 -8.59 16.01
C SER A 79 -14.11 -8.14 14.63
N ILE A 80 -14.94 -7.32 14.00
CA ILE A 80 -14.66 -6.64 12.74
C ILE A 80 -14.58 -5.15 13.05
N TRP A 81 -13.38 -4.59 13.00
CA TRP A 81 -13.23 -3.15 12.97
C TRP A 81 -13.57 -2.62 11.58
N VAL A 82 -14.29 -1.51 11.52
CA VAL A 82 -14.46 -0.69 10.30
C VAL A 82 -14.16 0.78 10.63
N ASP A 83 -13.33 1.45 9.82
CA ASP A 83 -13.11 2.89 9.95
C ASP A 83 -14.44 3.65 9.74
N GLY A 84 -14.57 4.85 10.32
CA GLY A 84 -15.84 5.59 10.33
C GLY A 84 -16.42 5.88 8.93
N THR A 85 -15.56 5.89 7.91
CA THR A 85 -15.89 6.08 6.49
C THR A 85 -16.34 4.82 5.76
N VAL A 86 -16.24 3.64 6.38
CA VAL A 86 -16.54 2.37 5.71
C VAL A 86 -18.01 2.03 5.86
N GLN A 87 -18.72 1.95 4.74
CA GLN A 87 -20.06 1.39 4.65
C GLN A 87 -20.00 -0.14 4.56
N VAL A 88 -20.76 -0.85 5.40
CA VAL A 88 -20.95 -2.30 5.30
C VAL A 88 -22.21 -2.58 4.47
N ARG A 89 -22.06 -3.19 3.29
CA ARG A 89 -23.11 -3.33 2.27
C ARG A 89 -23.86 -4.66 2.30
N SER A 90 -23.24 -5.71 2.84
CA SER A 90 -23.74 -7.09 2.77
C SER A 90 -23.43 -7.88 4.05
N ALA A 91 -23.92 -9.12 4.12
CA ALA A 91 -23.70 -10.04 5.24
C ALA A 91 -22.22 -10.28 5.52
N VAL A 92 -21.80 -10.03 6.77
CA VAL A 92 -20.40 -10.19 7.20
C VAL A 92 -20.07 -11.62 7.58
N LYS A 93 -21.06 -12.44 7.98
CA LYS A 93 -20.81 -13.87 8.25
C LYS A 93 -20.35 -14.60 7.00
N GLU A 94 -21.05 -14.37 5.89
CA GLU A 94 -20.67 -14.92 4.58
C GLU A 94 -19.26 -14.44 4.18
N PHE A 95 -18.95 -13.16 4.37
CA PHE A 95 -17.62 -12.63 4.11
C PHE A 95 -16.52 -13.35 4.94
N ILE A 96 -16.76 -13.56 6.23
CA ILE A 96 -15.83 -14.30 7.10
C ILE A 96 -15.63 -15.72 6.57
N GLU A 97 -16.72 -16.41 6.24
CA GLU A 97 -16.72 -17.79 5.76
C GLU A 97 -15.96 -17.95 4.44
N LEU A 98 -16.14 -17.03 3.50
CA LEU A 98 -15.56 -17.12 2.16
C LEU A 98 -14.11 -16.62 2.08
N TYR A 99 -13.74 -15.58 2.84
CA TYR A 99 -12.49 -14.84 2.58
C TYR A 99 -11.52 -14.80 3.76
N CYS A 100 -11.95 -15.03 5.00
CA CYS A 100 -11.11 -14.80 6.18
C CYS A 100 -10.40 -16.05 6.72
N GLU A 101 -10.86 -17.27 6.39
CA GLU A 101 -10.26 -18.54 6.85
C GLU A 101 -10.01 -18.55 8.39
N MET A 102 -11.00 -18.08 9.17
CA MET A 102 -10.85 -17.85 10.62
C MET A 102 -10.71 -19.14 11.45
N ASP A 103 -10.80 -20.31 10.83
CA ASP A 103 -10.44 -21.62 11.38
C ASP A 103 -8.93 -21.86 11.39
N ARG A 104 -8.18 -21.20 10.49
CA ARG A 104 -6.73 -21.31 10.35
C ARG A 104 -5.98 -20.06 10.83
N TYR A 105 -6.61 -18.90 10.71
CA TYR A 105 -6.03 -17.61 11.04
C TYR A 105 -6.78 -16.94 12.19
N ASN A 106 -6.04 -16.19 13.02
CA ASN A 106 -6.63 -15.41 14.11
C ASN A 106 -6.89 -13.95 13.71
N ILE A 107 -6.40 -13.53 12.54
CA ILE A 107 -6.57 -12.20 11.99
C ILE A 107 -6.61 -12.26 10.46
N ALA A 108 -7.49 -11.48 9.86
CA ALA A 108 -7.54 -11.25 8.42
C ALA A 108 -7.49 -9.74 8.13
N CYS A 109 -6.70 -9.38 7.12
CA CYS A 109 -6.45 -7.99 6.72
C CYS A 109 -6.50 -7.87 5.20
N PHE A 110 -7.07 -6.77 4.71
CA PHE A 110 -6.97 -6.40 3.31
C PHE A 110 -5.53 -6.03 2.96
N LYS A 111 -5.01 -6.53 1.84
CA LYS A 111 -3.72 -6.06 1.32
C LYS A 111 -3.85 -4.61 0.91
N HIS A 112 -2.80 -3.83 1.19
CA HIS A 112 -2.70 -2.47 0.68
C HIS A 112 -2.73 -2.48 -0.85
N SER A 113 -3.56 -1.60 -1.41
CA SER A 113 -3.93 -1.57 -2.82
C SER A 113 -2.80 -1.14 -3.76
N VAL A 114 -1.96 -0.20 -3.30
CA VAL A 114 -0.89 0.41 -4.10
C VAL A 114 0.53 -0.01 -3.70
N ARG A 115 0.81 -0.21 -2.40
CA ARG A 115 2.16 -0.43 -1.88
C ARG A 115 2.20 -1.67 -1.00
N ASP A 116 3.35 -2.32 -0.91
CA ASP A 116 3.61 -3.45 -0.01
C ASP A 116 4.84 -3.24 0.90
N CYS A 117 5.50 -2.09 0.78
CA CYS A 117 6.73 -1.76 1.48
C CYS A 117 6.53 -0.58 2.44
N VAL A 118 6.83 -0.79 3.73
CA VAL A 118 6.71 0.25 4.77
C VAL A 118 7.56 1.49 4.46
N TYR A 119 8.73 1.31 3.84
CA TYR A 119 9.63 2.40 3.48
C TYR A 119 9.03 3.31 2.40
N ASP A 120 8.39 2.71 1.39
CA ASP A 120 7.68 3.46 0.34
C ASP A 120 6.43 4.15 0.89
N GLU A 121 5.69 3.48 1.78
CA GLU A 121 4.53 4.08 2.47
C GLU A 121 4.94 5.27 3.34
N ALA A 122 6.10 5.21 3.98
CA ALA A 122 6.63 6.30 4.79
C ALA A 122 6.96 7.53 3.93
N VAL A 123 7.56 7.34 2.76
CA VAL A 123 7.75 8.40 1.76
C VAL A 123 6.41 8.95 1.31
N ALA A 124 5.46 8.07 0.94
CA ALA A 124 4.14 8.48 0.48
C ALA A 124 3.38 9.29 1.54
N CYS A 125 3.53 8.96 2.83
CA CYS A 125 2.97 9.73 3.94
C CYS A 125 3.55 11.14 4.04
N ILE A 126 4.87 11.30 3.82
CA ILE A 126 5.52 12.61 3.78
C ILE A 126 5.01 13.40 2.58
N ILE A 127 5.02 12.83 1.38
CA ILE A 127 4.56 13.53 0.16
C ILE A 127 3.08 13.90 0.27
N GLY A 128 2.24 12.99 0.78
CA GLY A 128 0.80 13.16 0.97
C GLY A 128 0.40 13.97 2.21
N ARG A 129 1.38 14.50 2.96
CA ARG A 129 1.18 15.24 4.22
C ARG A 129 0.30 14.50 5.22
N LYS A 130 0.34 13.17 5.20
CA LYS A 130 -0.50 12.33 6.07
C LYS A 130 0.05 12.25 7.50
N GLU A 131 1.32 12.62 7.68
CA GLU A 131 2.02 12.60 8.96
C GLU A 131 3.33 13.41 8.89
N ASN A 132 3.89 13.79 10.04
CA ASN A 132 5.11 14.59 10.13
C ASN A 132 6.37 13.75 9.90
N LYS A 133 7.30 14.25 9.06
CA LYS A 133 8.57 13.59 8.75
C LYS A 133 9.39 13.30 10.02
N GLU A 134 9.39 14.22 10.97
CA GLU A 134 10.13 14.12 12.24
C GLU A 134 9.64 12.97 13.11
N LYS A 135 8.37 12.56 12.98
CA LYS A 135 7.80 11.40 13.66
C LYS A 135 8.07 10.10 12.92
N ILE A 136 8.06 10.16 11.59
CA ILE A 136 8.31 8.99 10.73
C ILE A 136 9.77 8.54 10.81
N VAL A 137 10.72 9.48 10.78
CA VAL A 137 12.16 9.18 10.71
C VAL A 137 12.62 8.22 11.83
N PRO A 138 12.30 8.44 13.13
CA PRO A 138 12.70 7.52 14.19
C PRO A 138 12.15 6.10 14.04
N LEU A 139 10.94 5.93 13.48
CA LEU A 139 10.41 4.59 13.17
C LEU A 139 11.27 3.92 12.09
N ILE A 140 11.55 4.63 10.99
CA ILE A 140 12.32 4.09 9.87
C ILE A 140 13.76 3.75 10.28
N GLU A 141 14.38 4.57 11.14
CA GLU A 141 15.68 4.26 11.73
C GLU A 141 15.66 2.97 12.55
N LYS A 142 14.64 2.76 13.38
CA LYS A 142 14.46 1.50 14.12
C LYS A 142 14.34 0.32 13.16
N LEU A 143 13.47 0.41 12.14
CA LEU A 143 13.25 -0.66 11.18
C LEU A 143 14.53 -1.00 10.40
N ASN A 144 15.29 0.01 9.98
CA ASN A 144 16.59 -0.17 9.32
C ASN A 144 17.63 -0.83 10.25
N LYS A 145 17.73 -0.37 11.50
CA LYS A 145 18.63 -0.95 12.50
C LYS A 145 18.36 -2.43 12.74
N GLU A 146 17.08 -2.80 12.73
CA GLU A 146 16.63 -4.18 12.91
C GLU A 146 16.53 -4.98 11.60
N LYS A 147 16.92 -4.38 10.48
CA LYS A 147 16.89 -5.00 9.14
C LYS A 147 15.51 -5.55 8.81
N PHE A 148 14.47 -4.77 9.08
CA PHE A 148 13.13 -5.12 8.65
C PHE A 148 13.08 -5.16 7.11
N PRO A 149 12.53 -6.23 6.50
CA PRO A 149 12.60 -6.41 5.06
C PRO A 149 11.71 -5.42 4.33
N GLU A 150 12.21 -4.92 3.20
CA GLU A 150 11.39 -4.29 2.17
C GLU A 150 10.36 -5.30 1.63
N HIS A 151 9.23 -4.80 1.12
CA HIS A 151 8.17 -5.61 0.53
C HIS A 151 7.62 -6.74 1.43
N TYR A 152 7.67 -6.58 2.76
CA TYR A 152 7.08 -7.56 3.70
C TYR A 152 5.55 -7.70 3.55
N GLY A 153 4.90 -6.65 3.02
CA GLY A 153 3.45 -6.53 2.94
C GLY A 153 2.95 -5.34 3.77
N LEU A 154 1.94 -4.67 3.23
CA LEU A 154 1.18 -3.60 3.89
C LEU A 154 -0.31 -3.95 3.88
N ILE A 155 -1.03 -3.39 4.85
CA ILE A 155 -2.48 -3.58 4.97
C ILE A 155 -3.25 -2.30 4.68
N GLU A 156 -4.49 -2.45 4.20
CA GLU A 156 -5.50 -1.42 4.39
C GLU A 156 -6.15 -1.63 5.77
N SER A 157 -5.85 -0.75 6.71
CA SER A 157 -6.32 -0.89 8.09
C SER A 157 -7.78 -0.47 8.31
N GLY A 158 -8.45 -0.02 7.24
CA GLY A 158 -9.85 0.43 7.26
C GLY A 158 -10.83 -0.67 7.67
N VAL A 159 -10.49 -1.94 7.43
CA VAL A 159 -11.26 -3.10 7.91
C VAL A 159 -10.30 -4.14 8.49
N LEU A 160 -10.54 -4.57 9.73
CA LEU A 160 -9.71 -5.59 10.41
C LEU A 160 -10.60 -6.65 11.06
N ILE A 161 -10.39 -7.92 10.71
CA ILE A 161 -11.16 -9.06 11.22
C ILE A 161 -10.25 -9.84 12.18
N ARG A 162 -10.69 -10.06 13.41
CA ARG A 162 -9.82 -10.62 14.46
C ARG A 162 -10.57 -11.52 15.41
N ARG A 163 -9.89 -12.59 15.84
CA ARG A 163 -10.12 -13.23 17.15
C ARG A 163 -9.42 -12.38 18.21
N HIS A 164 -10.04 -11.27 18.61
CA HIS A 164 -9.44 -10.28 19.51
C HIS A 164 -9.13 -10.83 20.90
N ASN A 165 -9.75 -11.94 21.29
CA ASN A 165 -9.48 -12.65 22.54
C ASN A 165 -8.26 -13.60 22.47
N ASN A 166 -7.76 -13.92 21.28
CA ASN A 166 -6.57 -14.74 21.11
C ASN A 166 -5.34 -14.03 21.71
N SER A 167 -4.54 -14.75 22.50
CA SER A 167 -3.39 -14.17 23.23
C SER A 167 -2.35 -13.56 22.29
N LEU A 168 -2.02 -14.23 21.18
CA LEU A 168 -1.05 -13.73 20.21
C LEU A 168 -1.55 -12.47 19.51
N VAL A 169 -2.84 -12.43 19.15
CA VAL A 169 -3.48 -11.22 18.61
C VAL A 169 -3.39 -10.09 19.62
N ARG A 170 -3.77 -10.32 20.89
CA ARG A 170 -3.69 -9.29 21.94
C ARG A 170 -2.29 -8.75 22.15
N TYR A 171 -1.28 -9.60 22.22
CA TYR A 171 0.11 -9.17 22.38
C TYR A 171 0.60 -8.37 21.18
N THR A 172 0.21 -8.77 19.96
CA THR A 172 0.57 -8.05 18.73
C THR A 172 -0.12 -6.69 18.66
N MET A 173 -1.41 -6.61 18.98
CA MET A 173 -2.14 -5.34 19.01
C MET A 173 -1.62 -4.39 20.10
N LYS A 174 -1.23 -4.92 21.26
CA LYS A 174 -0.60 -4.11 22.31
C LYS A 174 0.71 -3.50 21.84
N MET A 175 1.60 -4.30 21.26
CA MET A 175 2.85 -3.82 20.67
C MET A 175 2.59 -2.80 19.56
N TRP A 176 1.56 -3.02 18.73
CA TRP A 176 1.18 -2.07 17.69
C TRP A 176 0.77 -0.71 18.25
N LEU A 177 -0.07 -0.66 19.29
CA LEU A 177 -0.43 0.60 19.93
C LEU A 177 0.80 1.28 20.57
N GLU A 178 1.68 0.51 21.23
CA GLU A 178 2.93 1.04 21.81
C GLU A 178 3.81 1.70 20.74
N MET A 179 3.92 1.09 19.56
CA MET A 179 4.64 1.67 18.42
C MET A 179 4.00 2.98 17.92
N LEU A 180 2.66 3.08 17.91
CA LEU A 180 1.98 4.32 17.53
C LEU A 180 2.24 5.45 18.52
N ILE A 181 2.19 5.14 19.82
CA ILE A 181 2.42 6.10 20.89
C ILE A 181 3.89 6.57 20.88
N GLN A 182 4.83 5.65 20.69
CA GLN A 182 6.25 5.94 20.76
C GLN A 182 6.78 6.66 19.52
N TYR A 183 6.28 6.33 18.34
CA TYR A 183 6.85 6.80 17.07
C TYR A 183 5.87 7.67 16.28
N VAL A 184 4.88 7.05 15.65
CA VAL A 184 4.08 7.69 14.61
C VAL A 184 2.67 7.14 14.57
N THR A 185 1.67 8.02 14.45
CA THR A 185 0.25 7.63 14.59
C THR A 185 -0.35 7.00 13.33
N ARG A 186 0.35 7.09 12.20
CA ARG A 186 0.01 6.38 10.96
C ARG A 186 0.14 4.86 11.16
N ASP A 187 -1.00 4.21 11.30
CA ASP A 187 -1.10 2.84 11.79
C ASP A 187 -0.51 1.79 10.81
N GLN A 188 -0.58 2.04 9.50
CA GLN A 188 -0.01 1.20 8.44
C GLN A 188 1.51 1.05 8.53
N LEU A 189 2.23 2.02 9.11
CA LEU A 189 3.71 2.02 9.12
C LEU A 189 4.32 1.03 10.11
N SER A 190 3.59 0.61 11.14
CA SER A 190 4.14 -0.19 12.24
C SER A 190 3.52 -1.56 12.41
N LEU A 191 2.30 -1.81 11.90
CA LEU A 191 1.67 -3.12 12.03
C LEU A 191 2.48 -4.25 11.37
N PRO A 192 3.00 -4.12 10.13
CA PRO A 192 3.75 -5.21 9.49
C PRO A 192 4.94 -5.66 10.33
N TYR A 193 5.63 -4.71 10.96
CA TYR A 193 6.71 -4.98 11.90
C TYR A 193 6.23 -5.75 13.13
N CYS A 194 5.13 -5.34 13.76
CA CYS A 194 4.57 -6.05 14.91
C CYS A 194 4.13 -7.48 14.56
N ILE A 195 3.54 -7.68 13.39
CA ILE A 195 3.15 -9.00 12.87
C ILE A 195 4.39 -9.90 12.77
N LYS A 196 5.46 -9.41 12.14
CA LYS A 196 6.71 -10.15 11.98
C LYS A 196 7.36 -10.48 13.32
N GLU A 197 7.50 -9.48 14.19
CA GLU A 197 8.17 -9.61 15.47
C GLU A 197 7.47 -10.60 16.41
N LYS A 198 6.13 -10.66 16.35
CA LYS A 198 5.35 -11.61 17.16
C LYS A 198 5.11 -12.95 16.46
N GLY A 199 5.45 -13.09 15.18
CA GLY A 199 5.15 -14.29 14.41
C GLY A 199 3.65 -14.53 14.26
N LEU A 200 2.85 -13.47 14.17
CA LEU A 200 1.40 -13.58 13.99
C LEU A 200 1.11 -14.00 12.54
N ASN A 201 0.41 -15.12 12.36
CA ASN A 201 -0.03 -15.54 11.04
C ASN A 201 -1.29 -14.76 10.61
N VAL A 202 -1.23 -14.12 9.44
CA VAL A 202 -2.26 -13.22 8.93
C VAL A 202 -2.86 -13.77 7.65
N LYS A 203 -4.20 -13.83 7.58
CA LYS A 203 -4.89 -14.04 6.31
C LYS A 203 -4.88 -12.73 5.53
N TRP A 204 -4.24 -12.75 4.38
CA TRP A 204 -4.27 -11.64 3.44
C TRP A 204 -5.48 -11.76 2.51
N ILE A 205 -6.32 -10.74 2.51
CA ILE A 205 -7.52 -10.65 1.67
C ILE A 205 -7.14 -9.87 0.40
N GLU A 206 -7.20 -10.56 -0.74
CA GLU A 206 -6.88 -10.00 -2.07
C GLU A 206 -8.13 -9.41 -2.72
N MET A 207 -8.71 -8.42 -2.05
CA MET A 207 -9.89 -7.69 -2.52
C MET A 207 -9.63 -6.20 -2.36
N ASN A 208 -10.18 -5.40 -3.27
CA ASN A 208 -10.13 -3.95 -3.10
C ASN A 208 -11.08 -3.54 -1.95
N ILE A 209 -10.55 -2.95 -0.88
CA ILE A 209 -11.35 -2.47 0.26
C ILE A 209 -12.25 -1.29 -0.10
N TYR A 210 -11.83 -0.44 -1.05
CA TYR A 210 -12.47 0.84 -1.33
C TYR A 210 -13.84 0.68 -1.97
N ASP A 211 -14.01 -0.35 -2.81
CA ASP A 211 -15.31 -0.75 -3.34
C ASP A 211 -15.34 -2.24 -3.67
N ASN A 212 -16.19 -2.97 -2.94
CA ASN A 212 -16.51 -4.36 -3.18
C ASN A 212 -17.95 -4.68 -2.70
N SER A 213 -18.36 -5.94 -2.85
CA SER A 213 -19.71 -6.40 -2.50
C SER A 213 -20.05 -6.27 -1.01
N TYR A 214 -19.06 -6.22 -0.12
CA TYR A 214 -19.26 -6.17 1.34
C TYR A 214 -18.93 -4.80 1.93
N PHE A 215 -17.98 -4.06 1.37
CA PHE A 215 -17.49 -2.79 1.89
C PHE A 215 -17.39 -1.72 0.80
N CYS A 216 -17.69 -0.48 1.17
CA CYS A 216 -17.43 0.70 0.34
C CYS A 216 -16.91 1.84 1.21
N VAL A 217 -15.73 2.35 0.90
CA VAL A 217 -15.11 3.47 1.62
C VAL A 217 -15.68 4.77 1.05
N LYS A 218 -16.26 5.60 1.92
CA LYS A 218 -16.69 6.95 1.60
C LYS A 218 -15.59 7.96 1.90
N SER A 219 -15.71 9.14 1.31
CA SER A 219 -14.80 10.25 1.60
C SER A 219 -14.96 10.69 3.06
N HIS A 220 -13.84 11.04 3.70
CA HIS A 220 -13.88 11.68 5.01
C HIS A 220 -14.67 13.00 4.97
N ARG A 221 -15.23 13.39 6.12
CA ARG A 221 -15.93 14.67 6.25
C ARG A 221 -14.96 15.83 6.04
N LYS A 222 -14.96 16.44 4.85
CA LYS A 222 -14.17 17.65 4.60
C LYS A 222 -14.90 18.87 5.10
N THR A 223 -14.26 19.63 5.98
CA THR A 223 -14.83 20.86 6.53
C THR A 223 -14.21 22.12 5.94
N LYS A 224 -13.02 22.05 5.32
CA LYS A 224 -12.30 23.18 4.73
C LYS A 224 -11.40 22.76 3.58
N ASP A 225 -11.26 23.64 2.59
CA ASP A 225 -10.24 23.52 1.55
C ASP A 225 -8.85 23.74 2.13
N ILE A 226 -7.88 23.03 1.57
CA ILE A 226 -6.46 23.20 1.86
C ILE A 226 -5.98 24.48 1.17
N LYS A 227 -5.20 25.30 1.88
CA LYS A 227 -4.68 26.59 1.40
C LYS A 227 -3.17 26.61 1.23
N ASP A 228 -2.54 25.46 1.38
CA ASP A 228 -1.11 25.26 1.25
C ASP A 228 -0.83 23.98 0.45
N CYS A 229 0.29 23.96 -0.26
CA CYS A 229 0.74 22.81 -1.03
C CYS A 229 2.08 22.32 -0.48
N ARG A 230 2.41 21.07 -0.79
CA ARG A 230 3.76 20.52 -0.59
C ARG A 230 4.45 20.37 -1.92
N ILE A 231 5.63 20.94 -2.03
CA ILE A 231 6.47 20.87 -3.23
C ILE A 231 7.67 20.00 -2.92
N VAL A 232 7.81 18.89 -3.63
CA VAL A 232 8.87 17.89 -3.46
C VAL A 232 9.84 18.01 -4.63
N PHE A 233 11.13 17.97 -4.33
CA PHE A 233 12.22 18.12 -5.30
C PHE A 233 12.95 16.80 -5.48
N GLY A 234 13.05 16.33 -6.72
CA GLY A 234 13.57 15.02 -7.08
C GLY A 234 12.56 13.89 -6.93
N GLU A 235 13.05 12.65 -6.87
CA GLU A 235 12.20 11.44 -6.88
C GLU A 235 11.66 11.05 -5.50
N GLY A 236 12.13 11.66 -4.41
CA GLY A 236 11.65 11.33 -3.07
C GLY A 236 11.95 9.90 -2.60
N LYS A 237 12.99 9.23 -3.10
CA LYS A 237 13.27 7.79 -2.89
C LYS A 237 13.33 7.29 -1.44
N SER A 238 13.57 8.17 -0.46
CA SER A 238 13.64 7.79 0.95
C SER A 238 13.21 8.93 1.86
N VAL A 239 12.78 8.59 3.07
CA VAL A 239 12.42 9.59 4.09
C VAL A 239 13.59 10.52 4.43
N PHE A 240 14.83 10.04 4.33
CA PHE A 240 16.04 10.81 4.67
C PHE A 240 16.42 11.79 3.56
N SER A 241 16.31 11.37 2.30
CA SER A 241 16.67 12.18 1.13
C SER A 241 15.51 12.98 0.54
N CYS A 242 14.29 12.82 1.04
CA CYS A 242 13.13 13.58 0.58
C CYS A 242 13.29 15.06 0.95
N VAL A 243 13.53 15.90 -0.05
CA VAL A 243 13.60 17.36 0.05
C VAL A 243 12.26 17.94 -0.40
N TYR A 244 11.63 18.71 0.47
CA TYR A 244 10.37 19.37 0.17
C TYR A 244 10.24 20.69 0.91
N ILE A 245 9.33 21.53 0.45
CA ILE A 245 8.86 22.73 1.15
C ILE A 245 7.33 22.73 1.18
N ASP A 246 6.77 23.39 2.18
CA ASP A 246 5.35 23.72 2.19
C ASP A 246 5.19 25.20 1.79
N CYS A 247 4.24 25.49 0.92
CA CYS A 247 4.03 26.82 0.34
C CYS A 247 2.54 27.16 0.36
N GLU A 248 2.18 28.36 0.84
CA GLU A 248 0.79 28.83 0.79
C GLU A 248 0.35 29.13 -0.64
N LEU A 249 -0.90 28.83 -0.96
CA LEU A 249 -1.51 29.21 -2.23
C LEU A 249 -1.98 30.67 -2.12
N GLU A 250 -1.44 31.54 -2.98
CA GLU A 250 -1.96 32.89 -3.17
C GLU A 250 -3.23 32.81 -4.01
N ILE A 251 -4.39 32.90 -3.35
CA ILE A 251 -5.71 32.81 -3.99
C ILE A 251 -6.27 34.22 -4.21
N SER A 252 -6.62 34.55 -5.45
CA SER A 252 -7.21 35.81 -5.86
C SER A 252 -8.41 35.60 -6.81
N GLU A 253 -9.12 36.68 -7.16
CA GLU A 253 -10.16 36.64 -8.20
C GLU A 253 -9.62 36.21 -9.57
N ASN A 254 -8.31 36.41 -9.82
CA ASN A 254 -7.66 36.10 -11.09
C ASN A 254 -6.98 34.71 -11.10
N GLY A 255 -7.26 33.87 -10.12
CA GLY A 255 -6.69 32.52 -10.00
C GLY A 255 -5.78 32.31 -8.80
N CYS A 256 -5.10 31.16 -8.81
CA CYS A 256 -4.17 30.70 -7.79
C CYS A 256 -2.73 30.85 -8.28
N LYS A 257 -1.83 31.25 -7.37
CA LYS A 257 -0.39 31.30 -7.62
C LYS A 257 0.39 30.60 -6.51
N ILE A 258 1.52 30.03 -6.92
CA ILE A 258 2.50 29.41 -6.04
C ILE A 258 3.88 29.90 -6.49
N ILE A 259 4.64 30.46 -5.56
CA ILE A 259 5.99 30.98 -5.83
C ILE A 259 6.96 30.30 -4.88
N PHE A 260 8.04 29.74 -5.41
CA PHE A 260 9.04 29.05 -4.62
C PHE A 260 10.44 29.10 -5.23
N SER A 261 11.46 28.91 -4.38
CA SER A 261 12.85 28.75 -4.79
C SER A 261 13.25 27.27 -4.72
N VAL A 262 13.91 26.78 -5.75
CA VAL A 262 14.39 25.40 -5.85
C VAL A 262 15.57 25.20 -4.89
N PRO A 263 15.50 24.29 -3.91
CA PRO A 263 16.54 24.15 -2.88
C PRO A 263 17.73 23.28 -3.32
N ILE A 264 17.55 22.44 -4.34
CA ILE A 264 18.55 21.50 -4.84
C ILE A 264 18.43 21.34 -6.35
N ASP A 265 19.54 21.04 -7.02
CA ASP A 265 19.50 20.62 -8.41
C ASP A 265 18.67 19.34 -8.55
N CYS A 266 17.69 19.33 -9.43
CA CYS A 266 16.80 18.19 -9.62
C CYS A 266 16.18 18.15 -11.03
N GLU A 267 15.67 16.98 -11.40
CA GLU A 267 15.03 16.76 -12.70
C GLU A 267 13.50 16.70 -12.60
N ASN A 268 12.96 16.64 -11.38
CA ASN A 268 11.54 16.45 -11.13
C ASN A 268 11.09 17.35 -9.98
N ILE A 269 9.94 18.00 -10.17
CA ILE A 269 9.22 18.73 -9.12
C ILE A 269 7.82 18.14 -9.03
N LEU A 270 7.37 17.83 -7.81
CA LEU A 270 6.03 17.36 -7.54
C LEU A 270 5.32 18.37 -6.64
N ILE A 271 4.23 18.96 -7.12
CA ILE A 271 3.37 19.88 -6.36
C ILE A 271 2.13 19.10 -5.93
N ASN A 272 2.01 18.83 -4.64
CA ASN A 272 0.83 18.22 -4.05
C ASN A 272 -0.07 19.33 -3.47
N LEU A 273 -1.19 19.59 -4.13
CA LEU A 273 -2.18 20.60 -3.75
C LEU A 273 -3.15 20.08 -2.67
N GLY A 274 -3.06 18.80 -2.31
CA GLY A 274 -4.05 18.13 -1.49
C GLY A 274 -5.35 17.88 -2.26
N THR A 275 -6.43 17.57 -1.56
CA THR A 275 -7.69 17.19 -2.21
C THR A 275 -8.74 18.31 -2.13
N HIS A 276 -9.22 18.73 -3.29
CA HIS A 276 -10.20 19.79 -3.50
C HIS A 276 -11.49 19.19 -4.09
N LEU A 277 -12.47 18.88 -3.24
CA LEU A 277 -13.68 18.18 -3.67
C LEU A 277 -14.52 19.05 -4.60
N GLY A 278 -14.96 18.47 -5.72
CA GLY A 278 -15.82 19.14 -6.70
C GLY A 278 -15.13 20.23 -7.53
N LYS A 279 -13.80 20.38 -7.41
CA LYS A 279 -13.05 21.40 -8.15
C LYS A 279 -12.21 20.79 -9.28
N ILE A 280 -12.07 21.55 -10.36
CA ILE A 280 -11.22 21.25 -11.50
C ILE A 280 -10.07 22.25 -11.52
N LEU A 281 -8.87 21.76 -11.84
CA LEU A 281 -7.70 22.60 -12.08
C LEU A 281 -7.57 22.89 -13.57
N CYS A 282 -7.57 24.18 -13.93
CA CYS A 282 -7.49 24.66 -15.30
C CYS A 282 -6.31 25.63 -15.48
N ASP A 283 -5.90 25.83 -16.73
CA ASP A 283 -4.93 26.87 -17.15
C ASP A 283 -3.60 26.86 -16.39
N PHE A 284 -3.06 25.66 -16.12
CA PHE A 284 -1.76 25.55 -15.47
C PHE A 284 -0.66 26.15 -16.34
N ASN A 285 0.08 27.09 -15.78
CA ASN A 285 1.23 27.73 -16.40
C ASN A 285 2.40 27.77 -15.41
N MET A 286 3.61 27.72 -15.94
CA MET A 286 4.84 27.81 -15.16
C MET A 286 5.78 28.82 -15.81
N SER A 287 6.43 29.65 -14.99
CA SER A 287 7.47 30.59 -15.40
C SER A 287 8.70 30.49 -14.49
N GLY A 288 9.83 30.99 -14.96
CA GLY A 288 11.12 30.91 -14.26
C GLY A 288 11.93 29.64 -14.56
N ALA A 289 11.34 28.64 -15.21
CA ALA A 289 12.01 27.45 -15.73
C ALA A 289 11.29 26.92 -16.98
N GLU A 290 11.97 26.09 -17.78
CA GLU A 290 11.36 25.36 -18.89
C GLU A 290 11.05 23.92 -18.44
N ALA A 291 9.78 23.52 -18.50
CA ALA A 291 9.37 22.13 -18.26
C ALA A 291 9.58 21.31 -19.54
N ALA A 292 10.17 20.13 -19.40
CA ALA A 292 10.18 19.14 -20.47
C ALA A 292 8.82 18.43 -20.58
N GLU A 293 8.18 18.13 -19.46
CA GLU A 293 6.86 17.51 -19.40
C GLU A 293 6.11 17.96 -18.14
N VAL A 294 4.79 18.15 -18.27
CA VAL A 294 3.89 18.35 -17.14
C VAL A 294 2.83 17.27 -17.18
N THR A 295 2.70 16.52 -16.09
CA THR A 295 1.69 15.47 -15.93
C THR A 295 0.92 15.69 -14.63
N TYR A 296 -0.27 15.11 -14.56
CA TYR A 296 -1.16 15.21 -13.41
C TYR A 296 -1.44 13.81 -12.86
N SER A 297 -1.70 13.69 -11.55
CA SER A 297 -2.28 12.46 -11.00
C SER A 297 -3.66 12.17 -11.61
N GLY A 298 -4.19 10.97 -11.35
CA GLY A 298 -5.49 10.57 -11.87
C GLY A 298 -5.47 10.04 -13.30
N VAL A 299 -6.67 9.91 -13.89
CA VAL A 299 -6.88 9.31 -15.21
C VAL A 299 -7.33 10.39 -16.20
N GLY A 300 -6.59 10.53 -17.30
CA GLY A 300 -7.00 11.40 -18.41
C GLY A 300 -8.22 10.82 -19.14
N ILE A 301 -9.29 11.62 -19.21
CA ILE A 301 -10.57 11.32 -19.87
C ILE A 301 -11.01 12.57 -20.65
N LEU A 302 -11.08 12.44 -21.97
CA LEU A 302 -11.26 13.56 -22.90
C LEU A 302 -10.21 14.65 -22.62
N GLN A 303 -10.64 15.90 -22.39
CA GLN A 303 -9.78 17.03 -22.03
C GLN A 303 -9.47 17.14 -20.53
N TYR A 304 -9.98 16.24 -19.68
CA TYR A 304 -9.87 16.34 -18.22
C TYR A 304 -8.96 15.27 -17.63
N HIS A 305 -8.33 15.57 -16.50
CA HIS A 305 -7.71 14.58 -15.62
C HIS A 305 -8.61 14.39 -14.40
N ILE A 306 -9.03 13.15 -14.14
CA ILE A 306 -9.94 12.84 -13.04
C ILE A 306 -9.17 12.24 -11.89
N PHE A 307 -9.35 12.86 -10.74
CA PHE A 307 -8.83 12.44 -9.45
C PHE A 307 -10.01 11.85 -8.66
N ASP A 308 -9.82 10.66 -8.07
CA ASP A 308 -10.78 10.11 -7.10
C ASP A 308 -10.54 10.79 -5.73
N ASN A 309 -10.72 10.08 -4.61
CA ASN A 309 -10.34 10.51 -3.26
C ASN A 309 -8.82 10.72 -3.05
N GLU A 310 -8.03 10.84 -4.10
CA GLU A 310 -6.60 11.10 -4.06
C GLU A 310 -6.30 12.61 -4.00
N ASP A 311 -5.08 12.95 -3.60
CA ASP A 311 -4.62 14.33 -3.66
C ASP A 311 -4.36 14.74 -5.13
N MET A 312 -4.65 16.00 -5.44
CA MET A 312 -4.35 16.60 -6.74
C MET A 312 -2.86 16.90 -6.79
N VAL A 313 -2.16 16.21 -7.69
CA VAL A 313 -0.69 16.27 -7.79
C VAL A 313 -0.30 16.66 -9.21
N ILE A 314 0.54 17.68 -9.31
CA ILE A 314 1.19 18.12 -10.55
C ILE A 314 2.63 17.64 -10.51
N ARG A 315 3.08 16.98 -11.59
CA ARG A 315 4.45 16.51 -11.74
C ARG A 315 5.07 17.23 -12.93
N ILE A 316 6.23 17.83 -12.70
CA ILE A 316 6.94 18.64 -13.67
C ILE A 316 8.32 18.01 -13.83
N SER A 317 8.63 17.54 -15.03
CA SER A 317 9.98 17.08 -15.37
C SER A 317 10.72 18.18 -16.13
N GLY A 318 12.04 18.27 -15.94
CA GLY A 318 12.86 19.33 -16.53
C GLY A 318 14.27 19.33 -15.97
N LYS A 319 14.96 20.46 -16.08
CA LYS A 319 16.24 20.69 -15.37
C LYS A 319 16.09 21.92 -14.50
N PHE A 320 16.09 21.70 -13.19
CA PHE A 320 15.92 22.74 -12.19
C PHE A 320 17.20 22.88 -11.38
N TYR A 321 17.61 24.12 -11.14
CA TYR A 321 18.86 24.43 -10.47
C TYR A 321 18.60 25.10 -9.12
N SER A 322 19.47 24.81 -8.14
CA SER A 322 19.40 25.40 -6.82
C SER A 322 19.41 26.94 -6.88
N GLY A 323 18.48 27.57 -6.17
CA GLY A 323 18.28 29.03 -6.13
C GLY A 323 17.40 29.58 -7.25
N GLN A 324 16.97 28.75 -8.20
CA GLN A 324 16.04 29.16 -9.26
C GLN A 324 14.66 29.44 -8.67
N ASN A 325 14.07 30.60 -9.00
CA ASN A 325 12.72 30.94 -8.57
C ASN A 325 11.72 30.54 -9.65
N ILE A 326 10.69 29.79 -9.24
CA ILE A 326 9.62 29.29 -10.10
C ILE A 326 8.29 29.87 -9.63
N GLU A 327 7.49 30.35 -10.58
CA GLU A 327 6.10 30.76 -10.35
C GLU A 327 5.19 29.83 -11.15
N CYS A 328 4.23 29.21 -10.48
CA CYS A 328 3.16 28.43 -11.08
C CYS A 328 1.83 29.16 -10.89
N SER A 329 1.00 29.22 -11.94
CA SER A 329 -0.35 29.78 -11.88
C SER A 329 -1.37 28.80 -12.46
N PHE A 330 -2.59 28.80 -11.91
CA PHE A 330 -3.70 27.95 -12.35
C PHE A 330 -5.04 28.45 -11.76
N ASN A 331 -6.15 27.94 -12.26
CA ASN A 331 -7.49 28.27 -11.79
C ASN A 331 -8.18 27.07 -11.14
N PHE A 332 -9.03 27.32 -10.14
CA PHE A 332 -9.98 26.33 -9.62
C PHE A 332 -11.40 26.68 -10.04
N GLU A 333 -12.03 25.78 -10.78
CA GLU A 333 -13.42 25.90 -11.20
C GLU A 333 -14.30 24.83 -10.54
N GLN A 334 -15.60 25.09 -10.40
CA GLN A 334 -16.54 24.07 -9.92
C GLN A 334 -16.87 23.08 -11.04
N ALA A 335 -16.87 21.80 -10.70
CA ALA A 335 -17.18 20.72 -11.63
C ALA A 335 -18.69 20.62 -11.95
N GLU A 336 -19.55 21.29 -11.17
CA GLU A 336 -21.00 21.24 -11.34
C GLU A 336 -21.42 21.76 -12.73
N GLY A 337 -22.14 20.92 -13.47
CA GLY A 337 -22.64 21.24 -14.82
C GLY A 337 -21.69 20.92 -15.96
N LEU A 338 -20.47 20.43 -15.69
CA LEU A 338 -19.49 20.01 -16.71
C LEU A 338 -19.57 18.52 -17.07
N VAL A 339 -20.34 17.73 -16.30
CA VAL A 339 -20.52 16.29 -16.51
C VAL A 339 -21.77 16.05 -17.35
N ASP A 340 -21.58 15.97 -18.67
CA ASP A 340 -22.63 15.56 -19.61
C ASP A 340 -22.60 14.04 -19.87
N GLN A 341 -23.55 13.57 -20.69
CA GLN A 341 -23.65 12.14 -20.99
C GLN A 341 -22.45 11.62 -21.79
N GLU A 342 -21.86 12.44 -22.67
CA GLU A 342 -20.67 12.07 -23.44
C GLU A 342 -19.48 11.82 -22.51
N TYR A 343 -19.29 12.69 -21.53
CA TYR A 343 -18.27 12.52 -20.50
C TYR A 343 -18.51 11.25 -19.67
N ILE A 344 -19.74 10.98 -19.24
CA ILE A 344 -20.08 9.75 -18.50
C ILE A 344 -19.74 8.51 -19.33
N ASP A 345 -20.09 8.50 -20.62
CA ASP A 345 -19.82 7.38 -21.51
C ASP A 345 -18.31 7.19 -21.74
N ALA A 346 -17.55 8.28 -21.94
CA ALA A 346 -16.09 8.25 -22.05
C ALA A 346 -15.45 7.74 -20.75
N PHE A 347 -15.95 8.17 -19.60
CA PHE A 347 -15.51 7.69 -18.28
C PHE A 347 -15.76 6.19 -18.12
N VAL A 348 -16.98 5.73 -18.41
CA VAL A 348 -17.34 4.31 -18.33
C VAL A 348 -16.45 3.49 -19.26
N ASN A 349 -16.20 3.97 -20.48
CA ASN A 349 -15.36 3.26 -21.43
C ASN A 349 -13.92 3.10 -20.92
N ARG A 350 -13.30 4.20 -20.48
CA ARG A 350 -11.94 4.20 -19.93
C ARG A 350 -11.87 3.35 -18.65
N TYR A 351 -12.83 3.50 -17.75
CA TYR A 351 -12.79 2.85 -16.44
C TYR A 351 -13.12 1.37 -16.51
N TYR A 352 -14.07 0.95 -17.34
CA TYR A 352 -14.49 -0.45 -17.43
C TYR A 352 -13.76 -1.23 -18.52
N TYR A 353 -13.69 -0.71 -19.75
CA TYR A 353 -13.14 -1.48 -20.86
C TYR A 353 -11.61 -1.45 -20.85
N ASP A 354 -10.98 -0.29 -20.72
CA ASP A 354 -9.51 -0.22 -20.72
C ASP A 354 -8.92 -0.94 -19.50
N LYS A 355 -9.50 -0.73 -18.31
CA LYS A 355 -9.08 -1.45 -17.09
C LYS A 355 -9.18 -2.96 -17.25
N ARG A 356 -10.30 -3.47 -17.80
CA ARG A 356 -10.47 -4.90 -18.03
C ARG A 356 -9.45 -5.43 -19.04
N PHE A 357 -9.20 -4.67 -20.10
CA PHE A 357 -8.18 -5.01 -21.10
C PHE A 357 -6.78 -5.06 -20.48
N LEU A 358 -6.39 -4.03 -19.72
CA LEU A 358 -5.10 -3.97 -19.02
C LEU A 358 -4.94 -5.08 -17.99
N ASN A 359 -5.97 -5.37 -17.19
CA ASN A 359 -5.95 -6.50 -16.26
C ASN A 359 -5.75 -7.84 -16.97
N ASN A 360 -6.44 -8.05 -18.10
CA ASN A 360 -6.24 -9.25 -18.91
C ASN A 360 -4.81 -9.34 -19.46
N MET A 361 -4.21 -8.21 -19.86
CA MET A 361 -2.80 -8.17 -20.28
C MET A 361 -1.86 -8.50 -19.13
N ILE A 362 -2.04 -7.91 -17.95
CA ILE A 362 -1.24 -8.20 -16.75
C ILE A 362 -1.32 -9.69 -16.40
N ASN A 363 -2.53 -10.25 -16.35
CA ASN A 363 -2.73 -11.68 -16.06
C ASN A 363 -2.01 -12.58 -17.08
N ASN A 364 -2.04 -12.22 -18.37
CA ASN A 364 -1.32 -12.95 -19.41
C ASN A 364 0.21 -12.85 -19.20
N MET A 365 0.72 -11.64 -18.93
CA MET A 365 2.15 -11.43 -18.66
C MET A 365 2.61 -12.18 -17.41
N GLN A 366 1.83 -12.20 -16.33
CA GLN A 366 2.14 -12.96 -15.12
C GLN A 366 2.17 -14.47 -15.38
N GLN A 367 1.22 -15.01 -16.14
CA GLN A 367 1.25 -16.41 -16.55
C GLN A 367 2.49 -16.74 -17.39
N GLN A 368 2.93 -15.83 -18.27
CA GLN A 368 4.16 -16.00 -19.02
C GLN A 368 5.39 -15.97 -18.12
N LEU A 369 5.44 -15.05 -17.16
CA LEU A 369 6.52 -14.97 -16.17
C LEU A 369 6.61 -16.24 -15.33
N GLU A 370 5.48 -16.78 -14.88
CA GLU A 370 5.43 -18.04 -14.12
C GLU A 370 5.96 -19.22 -14.93
N ARG A 371 5.59 -19.32 -16.21
CA ARG A 371 6.13 -20.33 -17.14
C ARG A 371 7.63 -20.17 -17.35
N MET A 372 8.14 -18.94 -17.45
CA MET A 372 9.57 -18.67 -17.56
C MET A 372 10.31 -19.07 -16.28
N ASN A 373 9.78 -18.72 -15.11
CA ASN A 373 10.35 -19.09 -13.82
C ASN A 373 10.44 -20.62 -13.65
N GLN A 374 9.39 -21.35 -14.02
CA GLN A 374 9.41 -22.82 -14.00
C GLN A 374 10.50 -23.40 -14.93
N LYS A 375 10.71 -22.82 -16.11
CA LYS A 375 11.80 -23.21 -17.00
C LYS A 375 13.17 -22.93 -16.40
N THR A 376 13.34 -21.76 -15.78
CA THR A 376 14.59 -21.38 -15.09
C THR A 376 14.93 -22.37 -13.99
N ILE A 377 13.96 -22.69 -13.12
CA ILE A 377 14.14 -23.68 -12.04
C ILE A 377 14.58 -25.03 -12.62
N LYS A 378 13.91 -25.50 -13.68
CA LYS A 378 14.28 -26.76 -14.33
C LYS A 378 15.71 -26.74 -14.90
N MET A 379 16.11 -25.65 -15.54
CA MET A 379 17.48 -25.49 -16.06
C MET A 379 18.53 -25.42 -14.94
N GLU A 380 18.20 -24.80 -13.80
CA GLU A 380 19.07 -24.78 -12.62
C GLU A 380 19.28 -26.18 -12.04
N GLU A 381 18.22 -26.99 -11.98
CA GLU A 381 18.30 -28.40 -11.58
C GLU A 381 19.18 -29.23 -12.54
N GLU A 382 18.98 -29.07 -13.85
CA GLU A 382 19.81 -29.73 -14.88
C GLU A 382 21.28 -29.29 -14.78
N CYS A 383 21.56 -28.00 -14.60
CA CYS A 383 22.92 -27.51 -14.38
C CYS A 383 23.54 -28.09 -13.11
N LYS A 384 22.76 -28.26 -12.03
CA LYS A 384 23.23 -28.86 -10.78
C LYS A 384 23.60 -30.33 -10.98
N LEU A 385 22.82 -31.08 -11.76
CA LEU A 385 23.12 -32.46 -12.14
C LEU A 385 24.40 -32.56 -12.97
N ILE A 386 24.53 -31.73 -14.02
CA ILE A 386 25.73 -31.69 -14.87
C ILE A 386 26.98 -31.31 -14.07
N LYS A 387 26.88 -30.32 -13.15
CA LYS A 387 27.99 -29.96 -12.26
C LYS A 387 28.44 -31.13 -11.38
N LYS A 388 27.50 -31.92 -10.86
CA LYS A 388 27.79 -33.12 -10.08
C LYS A 388 28.50 -34.20 -10.91
N GLU A 389 28.09 -34.41 -12.17
CA GLU A 389 28.80 -35.31 -13.08
C GLU A 389 30.21 -34.81 -13.41
N LEU A 390 30.39 -33.50 -13.61
CA LEU A 390 31.69 -32.90 -13.87
C LEU A 390 32.67 -33.05 -12.69
N GLU A 391 32.15 -33.06 -11.45
CA GLU A 391 32.94 -33.20 -10.23
C GLU A 391 33.69 -34.55 -10.18
N LEU A 392 33.07 -35.64 -10.67
CA LEU A 392 33.72 -36.95 -10.82
C LEU A 392 35.01 -36.88 -11.67
N TYR A 393 35.02 -36.03 -12.70
CA TYR A 393 36.18 -35.84 -13.56
C TYR A 393 37.23 -34.90 -12.95
N ARG A 394 36.81 -33.95 -12.12
CA ARG A 394 37.75 -33.09 -11.38
C ARG A 394 38.56 -33.90 -10.38
N GLU A 395 37.95 -34.87 -9.72
CA GLU A 395 38.63 -35.79 -8.80
C GLU A 395 39.61 -36.73 -9.54
N LEU A 396 39.28 -37.16 -10.77
CA LEU A 396 40.19 -37.95 -11.61
C LEU A 396 41.48 -37.19 -11.95
N GLY A 397 41.45 -35.86 -12.09
CA GLY A 397 42.62 -35.02 -12.35
C GLY A 397 43.70 -35.06 -11.25
N VAL A 398 43.39 -35.62 -10.08
CA VAL A 398 44.32 -35.78 -8.94
C VAL A 398 44.95 -37.17 -8.90
N SER A 399 44.52 -38.09 -9.78
CA SER A 399 45.07 -39.45 -9.86
C SER A 399 46.45 -39.47 -10.58
N PRO A 400 47.48 -40.15 -10.03
CA PRO A 400 48.75 -40.37 -10.71
C PRO A 400 48.61 -41.07 -12.07
N LEU A 401 47.53 -41.86 -12.26
CA LEU A 401 47.20 -42.47 -13.53
C LEU A 401 46.81 -41.40 -14.56
N PHE A 402 45.98 -40.43 -14.18
CA PHE A 402 45.47 -39.38 -15.06
C PHE A 402 46.57 -38.45 -15.57
N ASN A 403 47.57 -38.11 -14.74
CA ASN A 403 48.75 -37.35 -15.18
C ASN A 403 49.55 -38.04 -16.29
N LYS A 404 49.54 -39.38 -16.36
CA LYS A 404 50.20 -40.13 -17.46
C LYS A 404 49.37 -40.16 -18.75
N ILE A 405 48.05 -40.03 -18.67
CA ILE A 405 47.12 -40.07 -19.82
C ILE A 405 46.70 -38.67 -20.29
N ARG A 406 46.86 -37.64 -19.47
CA ARG A 406 46.51 -36.24 -19.79
C ARG A 406 47.15 -35.74 -21.12
N PRO A 407 48.46 -35.97 -21.40
CA PRO A 407 49.04 -35.58 -22.69
C PRO A 407 48.41 -36.34 -23.88
N LEU A 408 47.89 -37.55 -23.65
CA LEU A 408 47.23 -38.35 -24.68
C LEU A 408 45.82 -37.79 -25.00
N CYS A 409 45.10 -37.30 -24.00
CA CYS A 409 43.76 -36.71 -24.16
C CYS A 409 43.79 -35.31 -24.81
N GLU A 410 44.91 -34.58 -24.68
CA GLU A 410 45.12 -33.25 -25.28
C GLU A 410 45.51 -33.31 -26.78
N HIS A 411 45.73 -34.50 -27.34
CA HIS A 411 46.00 -34.69 -28.77
C HIS A 411 44.75 -35.15 -29.53
N GLN A 412 44.32 -34.38 -30.53
CA GLN A 412 43.16 -34.62 -31.43
C GLN A 412 43.10 -36.04 -32.07
N ASP A 413 44.20 -36.80 -32.03
CA ASP A 413 44.38 -38.06 -32.78
C ASP A 413 44.29 -39.34 -31.91
N LEU A 414 43.97 -39.22 -30.61
CA LEU A 414 43.91 -40.40 -29.73
C LEU A 414 42.64 -41.26 -29.96
N LEU A 415 41.50 -40.63 -30.25
CA LEU A 415 40.24 -41.35 -30.53
C LEU A 415 40.40 -42.28 -31.76
N THR A 416 41.05 -41.77 -32.80
CA THR A 416 41.35 -42.48 -34.06
C THR A 416 42.36 -43.63 -33.86
N LYS A 417 43.33 -43.45 -32.95
CA LYS A 417 44.33 -44.48 -32.61
C LYS A 417 43.77 -45.57 -31.68
N ILE A 418 42.86 -45.23 -30.78
CA ILE A 418 42.14 -46.19 -29.92
C ILE A 418 41.24 -47.09 -30.77
N LEU A 419 40.49 -46.54 -31.73
CA LEU A 419 39.66 -47.32 -32.66
C LEU A 419 40.46 -48.31 -33.52
N ARG A 420 41.73 -48.01 -33.84
CA ARG A 420 42.60 -48.89 -34.66
C ARG A 420 43.28 -50.04 -33.88
N LYS A 421 43.28 -50.02 -32.54
CA LYS A 421 43.98 -51.03 -31.70
C LYS A 421 43.07 -51.93 -30.85
N ILE A 422 41.74 -51.78 -30.94
CA ILE A 422 40.81 -52.72 -30.33
C ILE A 422 40.77 -53.99 -31.19
N ILE A 423 41.58 -54.98 -30.81
CA ILE A 423 41.38 -56.38 -31.20
C ILE A 423 40.30 -56.92 -30.26
N LEU A 424 39.11 -57.18 -30.81
CA LEU A 424 38.05 -57.90 -30.10
C LEU A 424 38.55 -59.30 -29.73
N LYS A 425 38.90 -59.51 -28.46
CA LYS A 425 39.02 -60.86 -27.92
C LYS A 425 37.61 -61.33 -27.55
N ARG A 426 37.00 -62.07 -28.49
CA ARG A 426 35.74 -62.78 -28.29
C ARG A 426 35.98 -63.90 -27.28
N TYR A 427 35.36 -63.84 -26.11
CA TYR A 427 34.91 -64.99 -25.32
C TYR A 427 33.60 -64.60 -24.64
#